data_AF-A0A246KXR3-F1
#
_entry.id   AF-A0A246KXR3-F1
#
_cell.length_a   1.000
_cell.length_b   1.000
_cell.length_c   1.000
_cell.angle_alpha   90.00
_cell.angle_beta   90.00
_cell.angle_gamma   90.00
#
_symmetry.space_group_name_H-M   'P 1'
#
loop_
_entity.id
_entity.type
_entity.pdbx_description
1 polymer ?
#
loop_
_entity_poly.entity_id
_entity_poly.type
_entity_poly.pdbx_seq_one_letter_code
_entity_poly.pdbx_strand_id
1 'polypeptide(L)'
;MARGITESDVHTAADELVAKGERPTVERIRAHLGTGSPNTVTRWLETWWNRLGTRLQPARPDLEDAPAVLAELARQWWVLALKHAQEVARRELASSEQALAAEREALEASSRLATEELTQMRAERDVAITGEKIATTQASELQHLVDQLQLQISELAEQRDLERRRADRTETARQQLDARLHDALETAKSEREDWTEYVRSVENRALSDVDRARQEVKELQAQQRKASEQHRALEKQLRQEIQAAQSAAATASQSADILRGRCDALEGQLSGLRDLLAQLEVALKRSKEVRVATDARPKRKRSKQ
;
A
#
# COMPACT_ATOMS: atom_id res chain seq x y z
N MET A 1 -56.96 49.89 -114.19
CA MET A 1 -57.38 51.16 -113.55
C MET A 1 -57.94 50.81 -112.18
N ALA A 2 -57.35 51.31 -111.10
CA ALA A 2 -57.77 50.97 -109.74
C ALA A 2 -59.16 51.58 -109.44
N ARG A 3 -60.12 50.75 -109.04
CA ARG A 3 -61.42 51.22 -108.52
C ARG A 3 -61.15 52.08 -107.29
N GLY A 4 -61.58 53.34 -107.31
CA GLY A 4 -61.56 54.20 -106.13
C GLY A 4 -62.56 53.69 -105.08
N ILE A 5 -62.22 53.85 -103.80
CA ILE A 5 -63.08 53.46 -102.69
C ILE A 5 -64.26 54.42 -102.57
N THR A 6 -65.44 53.85 -102.39
CA THR A 6 -66.68 54.62 -102.22
C THR A 6 -66.97 54.91 -100.75
N GLU A 7 -67.84 55.89 -100.49
CA GLU A 7 -68.34 56.20 -99.15
C GLU A 7 -68.98 54.97 -98.47
N SER A 8 -69.76 54.19 -99.23
CA SER A 8 -70.44 53.00 -98.75
C SER A 8 -69.46 51.95 -98.23
N ASP A 9 -68.36 51.70 -98.96
CA ASP A 9 -67.35 50.70 -98.57
C ASP A 9 -66.72 51.04 -97.21
N VAL A 10 -66.41 52.32 -96.98
CA VAL A 10 -65.85 52.81 -95.70
C VAL A 10 -66.89 52.73 -94.58
N HIS A 11 -68.15 53.06 -94.85
CA HIS A 11 -69.23 53.02 -93.85
C HIS A 11 -69.53 51.57 -93.42
N THR A 12 -69.62 50.64 -94.37
CA THR A 12 -69.83 49.22 -94.09
C THR A 12 -68.66 48.63 -93.31
N ALA A 13 -67.41 48.92 -93.70
CA ALA A 13 -66.24 48.45 -92.95
C ALA A 13 -66.18 49.03 -91.53
N ALA A 14 -66.56 50.30 -91.35
CA ALA A 14 -66.64 50.90 -90.02
C ALA A 14 -67.74 50.26 -89.15
N ASP A 15 -68.91 49.98 -89.72
CA ASP A 15 -70.01 49.30 -89.02
C ASP A 15 -69.63 47.88 -88.60
N GLU A 16 -68.96 47.11 -89.46
CA GLU A 16 -68.50 45.76 -89.15
C GLU A 16 -67.43 45.73 -88.05
N LEU A 17 -66.54 46.73 -88.02
CA LEU A 17 -65.55 46.88 -86.95
C LEU A 17 -66.23 47.21 -85.62
N VAL A 18 -67.21 48.12 -85.61
CA VAL A 18 -67.97 48.46 -84.39
C VAL A 18 -68.79 47.29 -83.88
N ALA A 19 -69.42 46.51 -84.77
CA ALA A 19 -70.16 45.31 -84.40
C ALA A 19 -69.26 44.25 -83.71
N LYS A 20 -67.96 44.24 -84.01
CA LYS A 20 -66.95 43.40 -83.36
C LYS A 20 -66.39 44.00 -82.06
N GLY A 21 -66.86 45.17 -81.63
CA GLY A 21 -66.34 45.89 -80.46
C GLY A 21 -65.03 46.63 -80.71
N GLU A 22 -64.60 46.77 -81.97
CA GLU A 22 -63.36 47.45 -82.33
C GLU A 22 -63.58 48.91 -82.74
N ARG A 23 -62.61 49.77 -82.42
CA ARG A 23 -62.63 51.17 -82.85
C ARG A 23 -62.32 51.27 -84.36
N PRO A 24 -63.20 51.90 -85.17
CA PRO A 24 -62.96 52.12 -86.58
C PRO A 24 -61.93 53.26 -86.76
N THR A 25 -60.66 52.90 -86.85
CA THR A 25 -59.56 53.83 -87.17
C THR A 25 -59.19 53.74 -88.65
N VAL A 26 -58.55 54.77 -89.20
CA VAL A 26 -58.14 54.83 -90.62
C VAL A 26 -57.30 53.62 -91.01
N GLU A 27 -56.38 53.19 -90.15
CA GLU A 27 -55.54 52.01 -90.37
C GLU A 27 -56.35 50.71 -90.40
N ARG A 28 -57.30 50.55 -89.48
CA ARG A 28 -58.15 49.35 -89.39
C ARG A 28 -59.12 49.24 -90.55
N ILE A 29 -59.70 50.35 -90.98
CA ILE A 29 -60.58 50.36 -92.16
C ILE A 29 -59.78 50.02 -93.41
N ARG A 30 -58.56 50.55 -93.55
CA ARG A 30 -57.67 50.18 -94.66
C ARG A 30 -57.25 48.71 -94.61
N ALA A 31 -57.00 48.16 -93.42
CA ALA A 31 -56.73 46.75 -93.24
C ALA A 31 -57.96 45.88 -93.60
N HIS A 32 -59.16 46.35 -93.28
CA HIS A 32 -60.42 45.66 -93.55
C HIS A 32 -60.81 45.71 -95.05
N LEU A 33 -60.52 46.80 -95.75
CA LEU A 33 -60.83 47.00 -97.18
C LEU A 33 -59.67 46.63 -98.12
N GLY A 34 -58.46 46.47 -97.60
CA GLY A 34 -57.25 46.11 -98.35
C GLY A 34 -56.74 47.15 -99.36
N THR A 35 -57.44 48.27 -99.54
CA THR A 35 -57.11 49.33 -100.52
C THR A 35 -57.48 50.71 -99.94
N GLY A 36 -57.10 51.81 -100.62
CA GLY A 36 -57.52 53.17 -100.26
C GLY A 36 -56.40 54.10 -99.80
N SER A 37 -56.42 55.34 -100.31
CA SER A 37 -55.57 56.42 -99.79
C SER A 37 -56.03 56.83 -98.39
N PRO A 38 -55.11 57.06 -97.43
CA PRO A 38 -55.44 57.55 -96.09
C PRO A 38 -56.40 58.75 -96.11
N ASN A 39 -56.18 59.70 -97.02
CA ASN A 39 -56.98 60.92 -97.10
C ASN A 39 -58.44 60.64 -97.50
N THR A 40 -58.67 59.63 -98.34
CA THR A 40 -60.03 59.25 -98.78
C THR A 40 -60.77 58.54 -97.65
N VAL A 41 -60.10 57.65 -96.91
CA VAL A 41 -60.68 56.95 -95.77
C VAL A 41 -60.97 57.92 -94.63
N THR A 42 -60.07 58.87 -94.31
CA THR A 42 -60.32 59.90 -93.30
C THR A 42 -61.57 60.70 -93.61
N ARG A 43 -61.73 61.19 -94.84
CA ARG A 43 -62.90 61.96 -95.26
C ARG A 43 -64.20 61.17 -95.10
N TRP A 44 -64.24 59.92 -95.56
CA TRP A 44 -65.46 59.12 -95.46
C TRP A 44 -65.73 58.62 -94.04
N LEU A 45 -64.69 58.37 -93.25
CA LEU A 45 -64.78 58.03 -91.83
C LEU A 45 -65.31 59.20 -91.00
N GLU A 46 -64.92 60.45 -91.29
CA GLU A 46 -65.54 61.64 -90.68
C GLU A 46 -67.03 61.72 -91.03
N THR A 47 -67.38 61.43 -92.29
CA THR A 47 -68.78 61.40 -92.72
C THR A 47 -69.57 60.31 -91.98
N TRP A 48 -68.93 59.16 -91.74
CA TRP A 48 -69.50 58.07 -90.94
C TRP A 48 -69.68 58.47 -89.47
N TRP A 49 -68.66 59.07 -88.82
CA TRP A 49 -68.76 59.55 -87.44
C TRP A 49 -69.85 60.60 -87.27
N ASN A 50 -69.99 61.51 -88.24
CA ASN A 50 -71.05 62.52 -88.22
C ASN A 50 -72.46 61.90 -88.32
N ARG A 51 -72.64 60.80 -89.07
CA ARG A 51 -73.91 60.05 -89.14
C ARG A 51 -74.09 59.05 -88.00
N LEU A 52 -73.02 58.63 -87.33
CA LEU A 52 -73.09 57.65 -86.25
C LEU A 52 -73.92 58.19 -85.09
N GLY A 53 -73.77 59.47 -84.73
CA GLY A 53 -74.55 60.10 -83.67
C GLY A 53 -76.08 60.01 -83.92
N THR A 54 -76.51 60.17 -85.18
CA THR A 54 -77.91 59.99 -85.57
C THR A 54 -78.37 58.52 -85.62
N ARG A 55 -77.46 57.58 -85.85
CA ARG A 55 -77.77 56.13 -85.91
C ARG A 55 -77.74 55.45 -84.55
N LEU A 56 -76.90 55.92 -83.63
CA LEU A 56 -76.80 55.48 -82.24
C LEU A 56 -77.78 56.17 -81.32
N GLN A 57 -78.46 57.24 -81.80
CA GLN A 57 -79.67 57.66 -81.11
C GLN A 57 -80.55 56.41 -80.99
N PRO A 58 -80.91 56.01 -79.75
CA PRO A 58 -81.79 54.88 -79.58
C PRO A 58 -82.99 55.19 -80.45
N ALA A 59 -83.34 54.26 -81.34
CA ALA A 59 -84.67 54.22 -81.90
C ALA A 59 -85.59 54.09 -80.68
N ARG A 60 -85.96 55.22 -80.08
CA ARG A 60 -87.15 55.31 -79.27
C ARG A 60 -88.21 54.80 -80.22
N PRO A 61 -88.88 53.67 -79.95
CA PRO A 61 -90.11 53.42 -80.65
C PRO A 61 -90.93 54.70 -80.49
N ASP A 62 -91.25 55.37 -81.59
CA ASP A 62 -92.11 56.54 -81.54
C ASP A 62 -93.44 56.05 -81.00
N LEU A 63 -93.67 56.31 -79.71
CA LEU A 63 -94.96 56.15 -79.07
C LEU A 63 -95.88 57.34 -79.41
N GLU A 64 -95.48 58.24 -80.32
CA GLU A 64 -96.31 59.37 -80.75
C GLU A 64 -97.59 58.91 -81.47
N ASP A 65 -97.62 57.73 -82.10
CA ASP A 65 -98.82 57.11 -82.68
C ASP A 65 -99.47 56.04 -81.79
N ALA A 66 -98.94 55.79 -80.59
CA ALA A 66 -99.58 54.91 -79.62
C ALA A 66 -100.70 55.68 -78.91
N PRO A 67 -101.93 55.12 -78.78
CA PRO A 67 -102.99 55.74 -78.00
C PRO A 67 -102.45 56.19 -76.64
N ALA A 68 -102.75 57.42 -76.21
CA ALA A 68 -102.21 58.02 -74.98
C ALA A 68 -102.33 57.10 -73.75
N VAL A 69 -103.34 56.22 -73.75
CA VAL A 69 -103.57 55.16 -72.77
C VAL A 69 -102.41 54.14 -72.72
N LEU A 70 -101.87 53.69 -73.86
CA LEU A 70 -100.75 52.75 -73.90
C LEU A 70 -99.43 53.37 -73.41
N ALA A 71 -99.17 54.64 -73.74
CA ALA A 71 -97.98 55.35 -73.27
C ALA A 71 -98.01 55.59 -71.75
N GLU A 72 -99.19 55.90 -71.19
CA GLU A 72 -99.41 56.01 -69.75
C GLU A 72 -99.19 54.67 -69.04
N LEU A 73 -99.78 53.59 -69.55
CA LEU A 73 -99.62 52.24 -69.01
C LEU A 73 -98.16 51.78 -69.05
N ALA A 74 -97.45 52.01 -70.17
CA ALA A 74 -96.03 51.68 -70.29
C ALA A 74 -95.17 52.45 -69.27
N ARG A 75 -95.47 53.73 -69.01
CA ARG A 75 -94.79 54.53 -67.99
C ARG A 75 -95.05 54.00 -66.58
N GLN A 76 -96.31 53.65 -66.29
CA GLN A 76 -96.69 53.06 -65.00
C GLN A 76 -96.00 51.72 -64.77
N TRP A 77 -95.96 50.85 -65.79
CA TRP A 77 -95.22 49.59 -65.74
C TRP A 77 -93.73 49.79 -65.57
N TRP A 78 -93.13 50.77 -66.26
CA TRP A 78 -91.72 51.11 -66.08
C TRP A 78 -91.39 51.57 -64.66
N VAL A 79 -92.22 52.46 -64.08
CA VAL A 79 -92.06 52.92 -62.69
C VAL A 79 -92.23 51.76 -61.70
N LEU A 80 -93.21 50.87 -61.93
CA LEU A 80 -93.40 49.67 -61.10
C LEU A 80 -92.23 48.70 -61.22
N ALA A 81 -91.74 48.45 -62.43
CA ALA A 81 -90.57 47.59 -62.68
C ALA A 81 -89.31 48.16 -62.03
N LEU A 82 -89.09 49.48 -62.10
CA LEU A 82 -87.95 50.13 -61.45
C LEU A 82 -88.05 50.05 -59.92
N LYS A 83 -89.24 50.29 -59.34
CA LYS A 83 -89.48 50.11 -57.90
C LYS A 83 -89.21 48.68 -57.47
N HIS A 84 -89.72 47.70 -58.22
CA HIS A 84 -89.49 46.30 -57.94
C HIS A 84 -88.00 45.94 -58.03
N ALA A 85 -87.29 46.37 -59.08
CA ALA A 85 -85.85 46.16 -59.22
C ALA A 85 -85.04 46.81 -58.08
N GLN A 86 -85.43 48.01 -57.63
CA GLN A 86 -84.81 48.67 -56.47
C GLN A 86 -85.06 47.90 -55.17
N GLU A 87 -86.27 47.37 -54.96
CA GLU A 87 -86.58 46.53 -53.79
C GLU A 87 -85.80 45.22 -53.81
N VAL A 88 -85.70 44.56 -54.96
CA VAL A 88 -84.89 43.34 -55.13
C VAL A 88 -83.42 43.64 -54.86
N ALA A 89 -82.84 44.68 -55.48
CA ALA A 89 -81.44 45.05 -55.25
C ALA A 89 -81.15 45.41 -53.79
N ARG A 90 -82.08 46.09 -53.08
CA ARG A 90 -81.95 46.37 -51.65
C ARG A 90 -82.00 45.10 -50.81
N ARG A 91 -82.87 44.13 -51.15
CA ARG A 91 -82.94 42.84 -50.46
C ARG A 91 -81.66 42.02 -50.67
N GLU A 92 -81.16 41.97 -51.90
CA GLU A 92 -79.90 41.30 -52.22
C GLU A 92 -78.72 41.94 -51.48
N LEU A 93 -78.61 43.28 -51.50
CA LEU A 93 -77.58 44.00 -50.77
C LEU A 93 -77.66 43.71 -49.25
N ALA A 94 -78.84 43.82 -48.65
CA ALA A 94 -79.03 43.52 -47.23
C ALA A 94 -78.65 42.07 -46.89
N SER A 95 -78.99 41.11 -47.77
CA SER A 95 -78.60 39.71 -47.58
C SER A 95 -77.08 39.51 -47.69
N SER A 96 -76.41 40.23 -48.60
CA SER A 96 -74.95 40.17 -48.76
C SER A 96 -74.22 40.81 -47.58
N GLU A 97 -74.75 41.91 -47.03
CA GLU A 97 -74.21 42.56 -45.83
C GLU A 97 -74.34 41.65 -44.61
N GLN A 98 -75.47 40.97 -44.46
CA GLN A 98 -75.68 39.98 -43.40
C GLN A 98 -74.75 38.77 -43.55
N ALA A 99 -74.58 38.25 -44.76
CA ALA A 99 -73.65 37.15 -45.02
C ALA A 99 -72.20 37.55 -44.70
N LEU A 100 -71.77 38.73 -45.15
CA LEU A 100 -70.43 39.26 -44.87
C LEU A 100 -70.21 39.52 -43.38
N ALA A 101 -71.22 40.01 -42.66
CA ALA A 101 -71.14 40.19 -41.21
C ALA A 101 -70.97 38.84 -40.50
N ALA A 102 -71.74 37.83 -40.89
CA ALA A 102 -71.62 36.48 -40.34
C ALA A 102 -70.25 35.84 -40.63
N GLU A 103 -69.71 36.01 -41.84
CA GLU A 103 -68.36 35.53 -42.19
C GLU A 103 -67.27 36.24 -41.37
N ARG A 104 -67.40 37.55 -41.14
CA ARG A 104 -66.46 38.31 -40.30
C ARG A 104 -66.51 37.85 -38.86
N GLU A 105 -67.69 37.66 -38.28
CA GLU A 105 -67.84 37.13 -36.92
C GLU A 105 -67.25 35.71 -36.80
N ALA A 106 -67.48 34.84 -37.78
CA ALA A 106 -66.89 33.51 -37.82
C ALA A 106 -65.36 33.56 -37.92
N LEU A 107 -64.81 34.45 -38.76
CA LEU A 107 -63.37 34.64 -38.89
C LEU A 107 -62.76 35.18 -37.59
N GLU A 108 -63.38 36.18 -36.96
CA GLU A 108 -62.94 36.72 -35.66
C GLU A 108 -62.98 35.64 -34.58
N ALA A 109 -64.03 34.83 -34.51
CA ALA A 109 -64.12 33.72 -33.55
C ALA A 109 -62.98 32.70 -33.78
N SER A 110 -62.74 32.31 -35.04
CA SER A 110 -61.64 31.40 -35.38
C SER A 110 -60.26 31.98 -35.07
N SER A 111 -60.06 33.28 -35.31
CA SER A 111 -58.81 33.97 -34.98
C SER A 111 -58.58 34.01 -33.48
N ARG A 112 -59.63 34.26 -32.68
CA ARG A 112 -59.53 34.26 -31.21
C ARG A 112 -59.12 32.88 -30.70
N LEU A 113 -59.78 31.82 -31.15
CA LEU A 113 -59.43 30.43 -30.81
C LEU A 113 -57.98 30.12 -31.18
N ALA A 114 -57.55 30.46 -32.40
CA ALA A 114 -56.17 30.23 -32.83
C ALA A 114 -55.15 31.01 -31.98
N THR A 115 -55.47 32.24 -31.55
CA THR A 115 -54.60 32.99 -30.63
C THR A 115 -54.55 32.37 -29.24
N GLU A 116 -55.68 31.88 -28.72
CA GLU A 116 -55.76 31.22 -27.42
C GLU A 116 -54.92 29.92 -27.43
N GLU A 117 -55.10 29.06 -28.43
CA GLU A 117 -54.30 27.85 -28.61
C GLU A 117 -52.81 28.18 -28.70
N LEU A 118 -52.43 29.18 -29.50
CA LEU A 118 -51.04 29.58 -29.64
C LEU A 118 -50.45 30.13 -28.32
N THR A 119 -51.23 30.84 -27.51
CA THR A 119 -50.78 31.26 -26.17
C THR A 119 -50.62 30.09 -25.21
N GLN A 120 -51.52 29.10 -25.25
CA GLN A 120 -51.42 27.88 -24.45
C GLN A 120 -50.17 27.08 -24.83
N MET A 121 -49.96 26.83 -26.13
CA MET A 121 -48.78 26.11 -26.61
C MET A 121 -47.47 26.84 -26.26
N ARG A 122 -47.46 28.17 -26.25
CA ARG A 122 -46.31 28.95 -25.79
C ARG A 122 -46.07 28.78 -24.29
N ALA A 123 -47.13 28.82 -23.48
CA ALA A 123 -47.02 28.61 -22.04
C ALA A 123 -46.50 27.20 -21.71
N GLU A 124 -47.03 26.16 -22.36
CA GLU A 124 -46.58 24.77 -22.21
C GLU A 124 -45.11 24.61 -22.61
N ARG A 125 -44.71 25.21 -23.74
CA ARG A 125 -43.30 25.23 -24.17
C ARG A 125 -42.41 25.91 -23.14
N ASP A 126 -42.82 27.04 -22.59
CA ASP A 126 -42.02 27.77 -21.61
C ASP A 126 -41.88 26.98 -20.29
N VAL A 127 -42.92 26.26 -19.89
CA VAL A 127 -42.86 25.31 -18.77
C VAL A 127 -41.92 24.14 -19.09
N ALA A 128 -41.98 23.57 -20.30
CA ALA A 128 -41.08 22.51 -20.71
C ALA A 128 -39.61 22.96 -20.73
N ILE A 129 -39.32 24.15 -21.26
CA ILE A 129 -37.96 24.72 -21.30
C ILE A 129 -37.44 24.99 -19.88
N THR A 130 -38.27 25.51 -18.98
CA THR A 130 -37.84 25.72 -17.59
C THR A 130 -37.61 24.40 -16.86
N GLY A 131 -38.47 23.39 -17.09
CA GLY A 131 -38.28 22.03 -16.59
C GLY A 131 -36.98 21.38 -17.10
N GLU A 132 -36.70 21.50 -18.39
CA GLU A 132 -35.44 21.02 -18.99
C GLU A 132 -34.23 21.69 -18.37
N LYS A 133 -34.24 23.02 -18.22
CA LYS A 133 -33.15 23.76 -17.58
C LYS A 133 -32.90 23.27 -16.16
N ILE A 134 -33.95 23.11 -15.34
CA ILE A 134 -33.83 22.60 -13.98
C ILE A 134 -33.27 21.17 -13.97
N ALA A 135 -33.76 20.29 -14.86
CA ALA A 135 -33.27 18.93 -14.97
C ALA A 135 -31.79 18.88 -15.38
N THR A 136 -31.36 19.72 -16.32
CA THR A 136 -29.95 19.80 -16.76
C THR A 136 -29.04 20.32 -15.65
N THR A 137 -29.45 21.34 -14.89
CA THR A 137 -28.66 21.82 -13.75
C THR A 137 -28.54 20.75 -12.66
N GLN A 138 -29.65 20.09 -12.31
CA GLN A 138 -29.63 18.98 -11.35
C GLN A 138 -28.75 17.82 -11.82
N ALA A 139 -28.80 17.46 -13.11
CA ALA A 139 -27.94 16.42 -13.67
C ALA A 139 -26.45 16.81 -13.58
N SER A 140 -26.10 18.07 -13.84
CA SER A 140 -24.72 18.56 -13.69
C SER A 140 -24.25 18.56 -12.23
N GLU A 141 -25.10 18.95 -11.29
CA GLU A 141 -24.80 18.92 -9.85
C GLU A 141 -24.60 17.50 -9.34
N LEU A 142 -25.46 16.56 -9.76
CA LEU A 142 -25.31 15.14 -9.45
C LEU A 142 -24.03 14.56 -10.06
N GLN A 143 -23.69 14.93 -11.29
CA GLN A 143 -22.43 14.51 -11.91
C GLN A 143 -21.22 15.02 -11.12
N HIS A 144 -21.21 16.30 -10.72
CA HIS A 144 -20.16 16.85 -9.88
C HIS A 144 -20.05 16.14 -8.52
N LEU A 145 -21.18 15.79 -7.89
CA LEU A 145 -21.17 15.01 -6.65
C LEU A 145 -20.60 13.60 -6.87
N VAL A 146 -20.96 12.94 -7.97
CA VAL A 146 -20.41 11.62 -8.33
C VAL A 146 -18.90 11.70 -8.53
N ASP A 147 -18.42 12.71 -9.27
CA ASP A 147 -16.99 12.90 -9.50
C ASP A 147 -16.23 13.17 -8.19
N GLN A 148 -16.80 13.98 -7.29
CA GLN A 148 -16.25 14.23 -5.95
C GLN A 148 -16.19 12.95 -5.09
N LEU A 149 -17.26 12.15 -5.09
CA LEU A 149 -17.30 10.89 -4.35
C LEU A 149 -16.32 9.87 -4.92
N GLN A 150 -16.14 9.81 -6.25
CA GLN A 150 -15.14 8.96 -6.88
C GLN A 150 -13.72 9.35 -6.47
N LEU A 151 -13.42 10.66 -6.43
CA LEU A 151 -12.12 11.15 -5.95
C LEU A 151 -11.90 10.74 -4.48
N GLN A 152 -12.89 10.96 -3.61
CA GLN A 152 -12.80 10.57 -2.19
C GLN A 152 -12.62 9.06 -2.01
N ILE A 153 -13.33 8.23 -2.78
CA ILE A 153 -13.16 6.77 -2.75
C ILE A 153 -11.73 6.38 -3.17
N SER A 154 -11.19 7.02 -4.20
CA SER A 154 -9.82 6.75 -4.66
C SER A 154 -8.78 7.14 -3.61
N GLU A 155 -8.93 8.30 -2.97
CA GLU A 155 -8.04 8.77 -1.91
C GLU A 155 -8.09 7.84 -0.68
N LEU A 156 -9.28 7.46 -0.24
CA LEU A 156 -9.46 6.51 0.86
C LEU A 156 -8.88 5.12 0.54
N ALA A 157 -8.98 4.67 -0.71
CA ALA A 157 -8.37 3.42 -1.15
C ALA A 157 -6.83 3.49 -1.10
N GLU A 158 -6.24 4.60 -1.55
CA GLU A 158 -4.79 4.83 -1.46
C GLU A 158 -4.30 4.89 -0.01
N GLN A 159 -5.04 5.60 0.86
CA GLN A 159 -4.73 5.68 2.29
C GLN A 159 -4.80 4.29 2.95
N ARG A 160 -5.86 3.51 2.67
CA ARG A 160 -5.99 2.13 3.16
C ARG A 160 -4.83 1.26 2.71
N ASP A 161 -4.44 1.34 1.43
CA ASP A 161 -3.36 0.52 0.88
C ASP A 161 -1.99 0.92 1.45
N LEU A 162 -1.76 2.21 1.72
CA LEU A 162 -0.58 2.70 2.42
C LEU A 162 -0.51 2.15 3.85
N GLU A 163 -1.61 2.25 4.61
CA GLU A 163 -1.65 1.75 5.99
C GLU A 163 -1.52 0.23 6.05
N ARG A 164 -2.11 -0.50 5.08
CA ARG A 164 -1.91 -1.94 4.95
C ARG A 164 -0.45 -2.30 4.72
N ARG A 165 0.23 -1.59 3.80
CA ARG A 165 1.68 -1.78 3.56
C ARG A 165 2.52 -1.46 4.81
N ARG A 166 2.13 -0.46 5.60
CA ARG A 166 2.80 -0.15 6.88
C ARG A 166 2.60 -1.28 7.88
N ALA A 167 1.36 -1.78 8.03
CA ALA A 167 1.04 -2.91 8.90
C ALA A 167 1.83 -4.18 8.51
N ASP A 168 1.89 -4.51 7.22
CA ASP A 168 2.65 -5.65 6.71
C ASP A 168 4.15 -5.52 7.01
N ARG A 169 4.73 -4.31 6.86
CA ARG A 169 6.13 -4.03 7.22
C ARG A 169 6.38 -4.16 8.73
N THR A 170 5.45 -3.70 9.56
CA THR A 170 5.59 -3.84 11.01
C THR A 170 5.46 -5.28 11.46
N GLU A 171 4.55 -6.06 10.86
CA GLU A 171 4.37 -7.47 11.20
C GLU A 171 5.57 -8.31 10.76
N THR A 172 6.11 -8.07 9.56
CA THR A 172 7.34 -8.74 9.11
C THR A 172 8.54 -8.38 9.98
N ALA A 173 8.69 -7.12 10.40
CA ALA A 173 9.74 -6.72 11.33
C ALA A 173 9.57 -7.40 12.70
N ARG A 174 8.32 -7.50 13.21
CA ARG A 174 8.00 -8.20 14.46
C ARG A 174 8.38 -9.67 14.39
N GLN A 175 8.01 -10.36 13.30
CA GLN A 175 8.36 -11.77 13.07
C GLN A 175 9.88 -11.99 13.00
N GLN A 176 10.61 -11.07 12.37
CA GLN A 176 12.08 -11.14 12.35
C GLN A 176 12.71 -10.96 13.74
N LEU A 177 12.15 -10.06 14.56
CA LEU A 177 12.60 -9.87 15.95
C LEU A 177 12.27 -11.10 16.81
N ASP A 178 11.08 -11.67 16.67
CA ASP A 178 10.70 -12.90 17.38
C ASP A 178 11.61 -14.07 17.01
N ALA A 179 11.94 -14.23 15.72
CA ALA A 179 12.86 -15.27 15.25
C ALA A 179 14.28 -15.08 15.83
N ARG A 180 14.79 -13.83 15.82
CA ARG A 180 16.10 -13.51 16.43
C ARG A 180 16.11 -13.73 17.93
N LEU A 181 15.01 -13.40 18.62
CA LEU A 181 14.88 -13.64 20.05
C LEU A 181 14.87 -15.14 20.35
N HIS A 182 14.12 -15.93 19.57
CA HIS A 182 14.09 -17.38 19.73
C HIS A 182 15.47 -18.00 19.52
N ASP A 183 16.16 -17.62 18.44
CA ASP A 183 17.52 -18.08 18.16
C ASP A 183 18.48 -17.73 19.31
N ALA A 184 18.46 -16.48 19.79
CA ALA A 184 19.29 -16.05 20.91
C ALA A 184 18.97 -16.79 22.24
N LEU A 185 17.71 -17.17 22.45
CA LEU A 185 17.31 -17.96 23.61
C LEU A 185 17.81 -19.41 23.51
N GLU A 186 17.72 -20.03 22.33
CA GLU A 186 18.25 -21.38 22.10
C GLU A 186 19.77 -21.41 22.18
N THR A 187 20.48 -20.42 21.62
CA THR A 187 21.94 -20.32 21.77
C THR A 187 22.32 -20.15 23.23
N ALA A 188 21.69 -19.24 23.96
CA ALA A 188 21.96 -19.04 25.39
C ALA A 188 21.64 -20.29 26.24
N LYS A 189 20.63 -21.07 25.84
CA LYS A 189 20.30 -22.34 26.49
C LYS A 189 21.37 -23.39 26.22
N SER A 190 21.80 -23.56 24.97
CA SER A 190 22.87 -24.49 24.60
C SER A 190 24.20 -24.14 25.28
N GLU A 191 24.58 -22.86 25.31
CA GLU A 191 25.78 -22.41 26.03
C GLU A 191 25.70 -22.75 27.53
N ARG A 192 24.53 -22.56 28.15
CA ARG A 192 24.34 -22.94 29.57
C ARG A 192 24.47 -24.44 29.77
N GLU A 193 23.88 -25.24 28.89
CA GLU A 193 24.00 -26.71 28.92
C GLU A 193 25.47 -27.12 28.79
N ASP A 194 26.19 -26.61 27.79
CA ASP A 194 27.63 -26.84 27.58
C ASP A 194 28.46 -26.43 28.81
N TRP A 195 28.19 -25.26 29.39
CA TRP A 195 28.86 -24.80 30.61
C TRP A 195 28.58 -25.72 31.79
N THR A 196 27.34 -26.18 31.96
CA THR A 196 27.00 -27.11 33.05
C THR A 196 27.67 -28.47 32.87
N GLU A 197 27.77 -28.98 31.65
CA GLU A 197 28.50 -30.21 31.35
C GLU A 197 29.99 -30.05 31.59
N TYR A 198 30.57 -28.92 31.15
CA TYR A 198 31.96 -28.59 31.41
C TYR A 198 32.26 -28.54 32.91
N VAL A 199 31.46 -27.82 33.70
CA VAL A 199 31.62 -27.73 35.16
C VAL A 199 31.52 -29.11 35.80
N ARG A 200 30.51 -29.92 35.43
CA ARG A 200 30.38 -31.30 35.92
C ARG A 200 31.59 -32.16 35.57
N SER A 201 32.16 -32.00 34.38
CA SER A 201 33.35 -32.74 33.96
C SER A 201 34.58 -32.39 34.80
N VAL A 202 34.76 -31.09 35.10
CA VAL A 202 35.84 -30.59 35.95
C VAL A 202 35.66 -31.05 37.39
N GLU A 203 34.43 -30.96 37.93
CA GLU A 203 34.08 -31.45 39.26
C GLU A 203 34.37 -32.96 39.39
N ASN A 204 33.90 -33.77 38.43
CA ASN A 204 34.15 -35.21 38.42
C ASN A 204 35.65 -35.54 38.36
N ARG A 205 36.42 -34.81 37.55
CA ARG A 205 37.88 -34.97 37.48
C ARG A 205 38.55 -34.61 38.80
N ALA A 206 38.18 -33.48 39.41
CA ALA A 206 38.72 -33.05 40.69
C ALA A 206 38.39 -34.04 41.81
N LEU A 207 37.16 -34.57 41.85
CA LEU A 207 36.75 -35.63 42.78
C LEU A 207 37.59 -36.90 42.58
N SER A 208 37.80 -37.32 41.33
CA SER A 208 38.66 -38.48 41.01
C SER A 208 40.12 -38.25 41.44
N ASP A 209 40.66 -37.05 41.25
CA ASP A 209 42.02 -36.71 41.69
C ASP A 209 42.14 -36.70 43.22
N VAL A 210 41.11 -36.21 43.92
CA VAL A 210 41.04 -36.26 45.40
C VAL A 210 40.96 -37.70 45.90
N ASP A 211 40.14 -38.54 45.28
CA ASP A 211 40.03 -39.95 45.66
C ASP A 211 41.32 -40.73 45.39
N ARG A 212 42.01 -40.42 44.27
CA ARG A 212 43.34 -40.95 43.99
C ARG A 212 44.35 -40.50 45.05
N ALA A 213 44.40 -39.21 45.40
CA ALA A 213 45.28 -38.69 46.44
C ALA A 213 44.97 -39.32 47.82
N ARG A 214 43.69 -39.56 48.15
CA ARG A 214 43.29 -40.26 49.38
C ARG A 214 43.78 -41.71 49.40
N GLN A 215 43.67 -42.40 48.27
CA GLN A 215 44.16 -43.77 48.13
C GLN A 215 45.70 -43.83 48.23
N GLU A 216 46.41 -42.92 47.56
CA GLU A 216 47.87 -42.77 47.67
C GLU A 216 48.29 -42.48 49.12
N VAL A 217 47.60 -41.58 49.83
CA VAL A 217 47.85 -41.30 51.25
C VAL A 217 47.61 -42.54 52.12
N LYS A 218 46.54 -43.30 51.87
CA LYS A 218 46.24 -44.54 52.61
C LYS A 218 47.32 -45.60 52.39
N GLU A 219 47.79 -45.74 51.15
CA GLU A 219 48.89 -46.65 50.79
C GLU A 219 50.21 -46.23 51.45
N LEU A 220 50.57 -44.95 51.39
CA LEU A 220 51.75 -44.40 52.06
C LEU A 220 51.66 -44.57 53.59
N GLN A 221 50.50 -44.35 54.20
CA GLN A 221 50.30 -44.62 55.63
C GLN A 221 50.47 -46.10 55.98
N ALA A 222 49.99 -47.02 55.13
CA ALA A 222 50.18 -48.46 55.33
C ALA A 222 51.66 -48.84 55.19
N GLN A 223 52.37 -48.29 54.20
CA GLN A 223 53.82 -48.47 54.04
C GLN A 223 54.60 -47.91 55.24
N GLN A 224 54.25 -46.71 55.72
CA GLN A 224 54.86 -46.11 56.90
C GLN A 224 54.62 -46.95 58.16
N ARG A 225 53.40 -47.47 58.36
CA ARG A 225 53.09 -48.38 59.48
C ARG A 225 53.95 -49.64 59.40
N LYS A 226 54.01 -50.29 58.24
CA LYS A 226 54.84 -51.49 58.00
C LYS A 226 56.32 -51.21 58.25
N ALA A 227 56.85 -50.10 57.74
CA ALA A 227 58.22 -49.66 57.98
C ALA A 227 58.46 -49.39 59.48
N SER A 228 57.52 -48.75 60.18
CA SER A 228 57.62 -48.51 61.63
C SER A 228 57.62 -49.80 62.45
N GLU A 229 56.84 -50.80 62.04
CA GLU A 229 56.80 -52.13 62.66
C GLU A 229 58.11 -52.88 62.42
N GLN A 230 58.64 -52.85 61.19
CA GLN A 230 59.95 -53.39 60.85
C GLN A 230 61.06 -52.71 61.66
N HIS A 231 61.06 -51.37 61.75
CA HIS A 231 62.00 -50.64 62.59
C HIS A 231 61.89 -51.02 64.06
N ARG A 232 60.67 -51.14 64.62
CA ARG A 232 60.47 -51.59 66.01
C ARG A 232 60.94 -53.03 66.22
N ALA A 233 60.74 -53.92 65.26
CA ALA A 233 61.20 -55.30 65.32
C ALA A 233 62.73 -55.38 65.31
N LEU A 234 63.38 -54.66 64.38
CA LEU A 234 64.83 -54.51 64.32
C LEU A 234 65.38 -53.88 65.61
N GLU A 235 64.75 -52.83 66.13
CA GLU A 235 65.16 -52.20 67.39
C GLU A 235 65.07 -53.19 68.57
N LYS A 236 64.00 -54.01 68.63
CA LYS A 236 63.89 -55.08 69.63
C LYS A 236 64.97 -56.14 69.47
N GLN A 237 65.24 -56.59 68.23
CA GLN A 237 66.31 -57.56 67.94
C GLN A 237 67.67 -57.01 68.36
N LEU A 238 68.01 -55.79 67.97
CA LEU A 238 69.25 -55.12 68.38
C LEU A 238 69.34 -54.97 69.91
N ARG A 239 68.23 -54.62 70.60
CA ARG A 239 68.21 -54.59 72.06
C ARG A 239 68.46 -55.97 72.68
N GLN A 240 67.88 -57.02 72.11
CA GLN A 240 68.12 -58.40 72.55
C GLN A 240 69.57 -58.83 72.30
N GLU A 241 70.14 -58.51 71.14
CA GLU A 241 71.55 -58.78 70.82
C GLU A 241 72.49 -58.01 71.74
N ILE A 242 72.20 -56.74 72.04
CA ILE A 242 72.97 -55.95 73.02
C ILE A 242 72.84 -56.57 74.41
N GLN A 243 71.65 -56.97 74.85
CA GLN A 243 71.45 -57.61 76.15
C GLN A 243 72.16 -58.97 76.23
N ALA A 244 72.11 -59.76 75.15
CA ALA A 244 72.84 -61.02 75.03
C ALA A 244 74.35 -60.78 75.07
N ALA A 245 74.86 -59.80 74.31
CA ALA A 245 76.27 -59.40 74.31
C ALA A 245 76.71 -58.87 75.70
N GLN A 246 75.85 -58.11 76.39
CA GLN A 246 76.11 -57.66 77.76
C GLN A 246 76.14 -58.84 78.74
N SER A 247 75.22 -59.80 78.62
CA SER A 247 75.24 -61.01 79.45
C SER A 247 76.45 -61.89 79.18
N ALA A 248 76.86 -62.02 77.90
CA ALA A 248 78.07 -62.72 77.49
C ALA A 248 79.35 -61.99 77.96
N ALA A 249 79.36 -60.66 77.92
CA ALA A 249 80.44 -59.85 78.48
C ALA A 249 80.49 -59.96 80.00
N ALA A 250 79.34 -60.03 80.69
CA ALA A 250 79.25 -60.25 82.12
C ALA A 250 79.75 -61.64 82.51
N THR A 251 79.37 -62.70 81.80
CA THR A 251 79.89 -64.07 82.05
C THR A 251 81.36 -64.17 81.70
N ALA A 252 81.82 -63.52 80.62
CA ALA A 252 83.25 -63.42 80.30
C ALA A 252 84.02 -62.67 81.39
N SER A 253 83.52 -61.55 81.90
CA SER A 253 84.09 -60.83 83.04
C SER A 253 84.12 -61.71 84.27
N GLN A 254 83.03 -62.41 84.59
CA GLN A 254 82.96 -63.30 85.74
C GLN A 254 83.94 -64.48 85.61
N SER A 255 84.11 -65.03 84.41
CA SER A 255 85.12 -66.05 84.13
C SER A 255 86.55 -65.49 84.21
N ALA A 256 86.76 -64.26 83.76
CA ALA A 256 88.02 -63.55 83.89
C ALA A 256 88.33 -63.28 85.37
N ASP A 257 87.35 -62.91 86.18
CA ASP A 257 87.48 -62.70 87.62
C ASP A 257 87.77 -64.03 88.35
N ILE A 258 87.13 -65.13 87.95
CA ILE A 258 87.45 -66.48 88.45
C ILE A 258 88.89 -66.88 88.08
N LEU A 259 89.32 -66.62 86.84
CA LEU A 259 90.69 -66.87 86.41
C LEU A 259 91.68 -65.97 87.16
N ARG A 260 91.33 -64.71 87.43
CA ARG A 260 92.13 -63.76 88.21
C ARG A 260 92.27 -64.24 89.65
N GLY A 261 91.17 -64.65 90.28
CA GLY A 261 91.21 -65.27 91.62
C GLY A 261 92.01 -66.57 91.64
N ARG A 262 92.02 -67.36 90.57
CA ARG A 262 92.92 -68.53 90.41
C ARG A 262 94.39 -68.12 90.27
N CYS A 263 94.68 -67.06 89.52
CA CYS A 263 96.04 -66.53 89.39
C CYS A 263 96.53 -65.98 90.73
N ASP A 264 95.72 -65.21 91.45
CA ASP A 264 96.03 -64.70 92.79
C ASP A 264 96.25 -65.85 93.80
N ALA A 265 95.49 -66.93 93.70
CA ALA A 265 95.69 -68.13 94.51
C ALA A 265 97.00 -68.86 94.18
N LEU A 266 97.37 -68.95 92.89
CA LEU A 266 98.65 -69.53 92.45
C LEU A 266 99.84 -68.62 92.84
N GLU A 267 99.68 -67.30 92.77
CA GLU A 267 100.67 -66.33 93.29
C GLU A 267 100.82 -66.44 94.81
N GLY A 268 99.73 -66.68 95.55
CA GLY A 268 99.76 -67.01 96.98
C GLY A 268 100.45 -68.35 97.30
N GLN A 269 100.35 -69.35 96.41
CA GLN A 269 101.11 -70.60 96.55
C GLN A 269 102.60 -70.42 96.23
N LEU A 270 102.95 -69.53 95.29
CA LEU A 270 104.33 -69.20 94.94
C LEU A 270 105.03 -68.33 95.99
N SER A 271 104.31 -67.44 96.68
CA SER A 271 104.86 -66.70 97.82
C SER A 271 105.11 -67.62 99.03
N GLY A 272 104.22 -68.59 99.28
CA GLY A 272 104.44 -69.62 100.31
C GLY A 272 105.68 -70.50 100.05
N LEU A 273 105.98 -70.81 98.79
CA LEU A 273 107.21 -71.54 98.42
C LEU A 273 108.47 -70.67 98.50
N ARG A 274 108.36 -69.35 98.30
CA ARG A 274 109.47 -68.40 98.48
C ARG A 274 109.84 -68.21 99.96
N ASP A 275 108.86 -68.20 100.86
CA ASP A 275 109.11 -68.06 102.30
C ASP A 275 109.78 -69.31 102.91
N LEU A 276 109.50 -70.51 102.38
CA LEU A 276 110.21 -71.74 102.77
C LEU A 276 111.67 -71.77 102.30
N LEU A 277 111.97 -71.16 101.15
CA LEU A 277 113.34 -71.01 100.64
C LEU A 277 114.15 -69.99 101.46
N ALA A 278 113.53 -68.89 101.90
CA ALA A 278 114.16 -67.90 102.77
C ALA A 278 114.51 -68.47 104.17
N GLN A 279 113.72 -69.42 104.69
CA GLN A 279 113.97 -70.05 105.99
C GLN A 279 115.13 -71.07 105.97
N LEU A 280 115.44 -71.68 104.82
CA LEU A 280 116.58 -72.61 104.68
C LEU A 280 117.93 -71.89 104.53
N GLU A 281 117.97 -70.69 103.94
CA GLU A 281 119.20 -69.89 103.81
C GLU A 281 119.68 -69.28 105.14
N VAL A 282 118.77 -69.01 106.07
CA VAL A 282 119.09 -68.44 107.40
C VAL A 282 119.64 -69.51 108.36
N ALA A 283 119.27 -70.78 108.21
CA ALA A 283 119.79 -71.88 109.01
C ALA A 283 121.25 -72.27 108.63
N LEU A 284 121.65 -72.03 107.37
CA LEU A 284 122.97 -72.42 106.86
C LEU A 284 124.09 -71.40 107.14
N LYS A 285 123.74 -70.15 107.50
CA LYS A 285 124.70 -69.09 107.86
C LYS A 285 125.04 -69.03 109.36
N ARG A 286 124.35 -69.79 110.23
CA ARG A 286 124.60 -69.81 111.69
C ARG A 286 125.53 -70.93 112.19
N SER A 287 126.01 -71.83 111.33
CA SER A 287 126.80 -73.01 111.74
C SER A 287 128.30 -73.01 111.33
N LYS A 288 128.87 -71.88 110.87
CA LYS A 288 130.24 -71.84 110.30
C LYS A 288 131.27 -70.87 110.93
N GLU A 289 131.00 -70.19 112.04
CA GLU A 289 132.00 -69.28 112.66
C GLU A 289 132.19 -69.52 114.17
N VAL A 290 132.81 -70.67 114.52
CA VAL A 290 133.59 -70.83 115.77
C VAL A 290 134.86 -71.65 115.46
N ARG A 291 136.00 -70.92 115.46
CA ARG A 291 137.42 -71.31 115.71
C ARG A 291 138.30 -71.85 114.57
N VAL A 292 139.35 -71.07 114.23
CA VAL A 292 140.82 -71.30 114.47
C VAL A 292 141.61 -70.14 113.79
N ALA A 293 142.19 -69.20 114.56
CA ALA A 293 143.63 -68.99 114.87
C ALA A 293 144.37 -67.94 113.97
N THR A 294 144.79 -66.80 114.55
CA THR A 294 146.20 -66.34 114.75
C THR A 294 146.99 -65.97 113.50
N ASP A 295 147.30 -64.68 113.27
CA ASP A 295 148.67 -64.12 113.32
C ASP A 295 148.68 -62.57 113.17
N ALA A 296 149.72 -61.90 113.67
CA ALA A 296 149.72 -60.48 114.03
C ALA A 296 150.69 -59.56 113.25
N ARG A 297 150.19 -58.37 112.80
CA ARG A 297 150.88 -57.05 112.57
C ARG A 297 152.10 -57.03 111.59
N PRO A 298 152.62 -55.86 111.09
CA PRO A 298 152.48 -54.46 111.53
C PRO A 298 152.33 -53.34 110.45
N LYS A 299 151.74 -52.22 110.91
CA LYS A 299 152.07 -50.77 110.75
C LYS A 299 152.42 -50.08 109.40
N ARG A 300 151.79 -48.89 109.29
CA ARG A 300 152.23 -47.55 108.76
C ARG A 300 152.09 -47.34 107.23
N LYS A 301 151.64 -46.18 106.71
CA LYS A 301 151.14 -44.88 107.24
C LYS A 301 150.69 -44.03 106.02
N ARG A 302 149.79 -43.05 106.27
CA ARG A 302 149.58 -41.78 105.51
C ARG A 302 148.94 -41.90 104.10
N SER A 303 148.13 -40.96 103.59
CA SER A 303 147.52 -39.71 104.08
C SER A 303 146.72 -39.04 102.95
N LYS A 304 145.66 -38.28 103.32
CA LYS A 304 145.02 -37.15 102.59
C LYS A 304 144.26 -37.51 101.30
N GLN A 305 143.10 -36.92 101.01
CA GLN A 305 142.51 -35.64 101.43
C GLN A 305 141.19 -35.80 102.18
#